data_AF-A0A965ELM3-F1
#
_entry.id   AF-A0A965ELM3-F1
#
_cell.length_a   1.000
_cell.length_b   1.000
_cell.length_c   1.000
_cell.angle_alpha   90.00
_cell.angle_beta   90.00
_cell.angle_gamma   90.00
#
_symmetry.space_group_name_H-M   'P 1'
#
loop_
_entity.id
_entity.type
_entity.pdbx_description
1 polymer ?
#
loop_
_entity_poly.entity_id
_entity_poly.type
_entity_poly.pdbx_seq_one_letter_code
_entity_poly.pdbx_strand_id
1 'polypeptide(L)'
;MKNALLLFAALFLLSASCHDEKLSTAKNCVPVKLLRSICGSAVFKIQDSRFYHYGESVGGEENVFMAMLECATVQPTNTEAAQDEPEIFYAEIDPDNFQSDCIQCMAIVNYQGEKQYKIRLHQVCNTTSTEE
;
A
#
# COMPACT_ATOMS: atom_id res chain seq x y z
N MET A 1 -33.62 24.19 49.19
CA MET A 1 -33.35 24.90 47.93
C MET A 1 -31.85 24.93 47.71
N LYS A 2 -31.42 24.63 46.47
CA LYS A 2 -30.10 24.90 45.88
C LYS A 2 -28.89 24.35 46.65
N ASN A 3 -28.39 23.19 46.24
CA ASN A 3 -26.96 22.84 46.24
C ASN A 3 -26.72 21.55 45.43
N ALA A 4 -27.34 21.47 44.25
CA ALA A 4 -27.14 20.39 43.27
C ALA A 4 -26.89 21.04 41.91
N LEU A 5 -25.78 21.76 41.78
CA LEU A 5 -25.41 22.39 40.50
C LEU A 5 -23.91 22.71 40.41
N LEU A 6 -23.05 21.79 40.82
CA LEU A 6 -21.59 21.90 40.66
C LEU A 6 -20.97 20.52 40.40
N LEU A 7 -21.46 19.78 39.40
CA LEU A 7 -20.93 18.45 39.07
C LEU A 7 -20.87 18.13 37.56
N PHE A 8 -21.01 19.13 36.69
CA PHE A 8 -21.06 18.91 35.24
C PHE A 8 -20.35 20.02 34.43
N ALA A 9 -19.20 20.50 34.90
CA ALA A 9 -18.35 21.38 34.11
C ALA A 9 -16.89 20.91 34.26
N ALA A 10 -16.20 20.74 33.13
CA ALA A 10 -14.83 20.26 32.96
C ALA A 10 -14.62 18.76 32.64
N LEU A 11 -15.67 18.05 32.21
CA LEU A 11 -15.55 16.83 31.40
C LEU A 11 -15.18 17.18 29.94
N PHE A 12 -14.17 18.02 29.71
CA PHE A 12 -13.72 18.44 28.36
C PHE A 12 -12.29 19.01 28.45
N LEU A 13 -11.35 18.22 28.94
CA LEU A 13 -9.96 18.29 28.49
C LEU A 13 -9.79 17.08 27.56
N LEU A 14 -10.44 17.11 26.39
CA LEU A 14 -9.73 17.39 25.15
C LEU A 14 -8.41 16.61 25.16
N SER A 15 -8.53 15.31 24.94
CA SER A 15 -8.03 14.74 23.68
C SER A 15 -6.67 15.36 23.39
N ALA A 16 -5.62 14.79 23.99
CA ALA A 16 -4.32 14.80 23.35
C ALA A 16 -4.59 14.31 21.94
N SER A 17 -4.68 15.26 21.02
CA SER A 17 -4.75 15.02 19.60
C SER A 17 -3.57 14.10 19.34
N CYS A 18 -3.85 12.83 19.04
CA CYS A 18 -2.98 12.12 18.12
C CYS A 18 -2.86 13.11 16.96
N HIS A 19 -1.69 13.74 16.90
CA HIS A 19 -1.25 14.35 15.69
C HIS A 19 -1.12 13.14 14.78
N ASP A 20 -2.22 12.78 14.10
CA ASP A 20 -2.14 12.26 12.76
C ASP A 20 -1.40 13.38 12.04
N GLU A 21 -0.07 13.36 12.14
CA GLU A 21 0.77 13.94 11.12
C GLU A 21 0.19 13.34 9.87
N LYS A 22 -0.55 14.19 9.17
CA LYS A 22 -0.95 13.97 7.80
C LYS A 22 0.30 13.39 7.17
N LEU A 23 0.22 12.10 6.85
CA LEU A 23 1.15 11.37 6.01
C LEU A 23 1.00 11.92 4.58
N SER A 24 1.09 13.24 4.47
CA SER A 24 0.98 14.05 3.29
C SER A 24 2.39 14.12 2.76
N THR A 25 2.54 13.67 1.53
CA THR A 25 3.63 14.05 0.62
C THR A 25 5.02 13.49 0.91
N ALA A 26 5.14 12.40 1.66
CA ALA A 26 6.17 11.42 1.31
C ALA A 26 5.54 10.43 0.32
N LYS A 27 6.13 10.25 -0.87
CA LYS A 27 5.80 9.14 -1.77
C LYS A 27 6.11 7.85 -1.02
N ASN A 28 5.17 7.38 -0.21
CA ASN A 28 5.40 6.29 0.73
C ASN A 28 5.48 4.99 -0.06
N CYS A 29 6.69 4.54 -0.37
CA CYS A 29 6.84 3.24 -0.99
C CYS A 29 6.57 2.15 0.03
N VAL A 30 5.56 1.32 -0.24
CA VAL A 30 5.19 0.20 0.61
C VAL A 30 6.10 -0.99 0.30
N PRO A 31 6.85 -1.54 1.27
CA PRO A 31 7.65 -2.73 1.04
C PRO A 31 6.74 -3.94 0.83
N VAL A 32 6.86 -4.57 -0.33
CA VAL A 32 5.98 -5.64 -0.79
C VAL A 32 6.77 -6.82 -1.35
N LYS A 33 6.16 -8.01 -1.26
CA LYS A 33 6.62 -9.23 -1.91
C LYS A 33 5.60 -9.65 -2.95
N LEU A 34 6.04 -10.01 -4.15
CA LEU A 34 5.16 -10.59 -5.17
C LEU A 34 4.72 -11.99 -4.72
N LEU A 35 3.41 -12.27 -4.78
CA LEU A 35 2.88 -13.62 -4.58
C LEU A 35 2.56 -14.32 -5.91
N ARG A 36 1.94 -13.58 -6.83
CA ARG A 36 1.55 -14.06 -8.16
C ARG A 36 1.31 -12.88 -9.09
N SER A 37 1.64 -13.04 -10.37
CA SER A 37 1.39 -12.03 -11.41
C SER A 37 0.91 -12.65 -12.71
N ILE A 38 0.10 -11.90 -13.45
CA ILE A 38 -0.30 -12.19 -14.82
C ILE A 38 -0.54 -10.88 -15.56
N CYS A 39 0.13 -10.70 -16.70
CA CYS A 39 -0.12 -9.62 -17.66
C CYS A 39 -0.27 -8.21 -17.08
N GLY A 40 0.70 -7.77 -16.26
CA GLY A 40 0.65 -6.43 -15.66
C GLY A 40 -0.35 -6.30 -14.50
N SER A 41 -0.96 -7.41 -14.05
CA SER A 41 -1.67 -7.50 -12.78
C SER A 41 -0.93 -8.43 -11.83
N ALA A 42 -0.98 -8.14 -10.53
CA ALA A 42 -0.25 -8.90 -9.52
C ALA A 42 -0.91 -8.84 -8.15
N VAL A 43 -0.69 -9.84 -7.32
CA VAL A 43 -1.03 -9.83 -5.90
C VAL A 43 0.26 -9.69 -5.09
N PHE A 44 0.27 -8.69 -4.22
CA PHE A 44 1.40 -8.37 -3.36
C PHE A 44 1.06 -8.61 -1.91
N LYS A 45 2.05 -9.10 -1.15
CA LYS A 45 2.00 -9.17 0.31
C LYS A 45 2.82 -8.03 0.91
N ILE A 46 2.20 -7.26 1.79
CA ILE A 46 2.86 -6.18 2.53
C ILE A 46 3.80 -6.79 3.58
N GLN A 47 5.05 -6.32 3.61
CA GLN A 47 6.07 -6.86 4.50
C GLN A 47 6.16 -6.11 5.84
N ASP A 48 5.64 -4.89 5.93
CA ASP A 48 5.76 -4.04 7.11
C ASP A 48 4.37 -3.65 7.67
N SER A 49 4.19 -3.91 8.97
CA SER A 49 2.91 -3.72 9.67
C SER A 49 2.40 -2.28 9.70
N ARG A 50 3.29 -1.30 9.55
CA ARG A 50 2.93 0.12 9.44
C ARG A 50 2.03 0.39 8.21
N PHE A 51 2.12 -0.46 7.19
CA PHE A 51 1.40 -0.32 5.93
C PHE A 51 0.24 -1.31 5.77
N TYR A 52 -0.06 -2.16 6.77
CA TYR A 52 -1.13 -3.17 6.65
C TYR A 52 -2.52 -2.60 6.36
N HIS A 53 -2.75 -1.31 6.61
CA HIS A 53 -3.97 -0.63 6.21
C HIS A 53 -4.18 -0.58 4.68
N TYR A 54 -3.14 -0.74 3.86
CA TYR A 54 -3.28 -0.91 2.41
C TYR A 54 -3.70 -2.32 2.01
N GLY A 55 -3.50 -3.33 2.87
CA GLY A 55 -3.81 -4.72 2.58
C GLY A 55 -5.11 -5.20 3.22
N GLU A 56 -5.53 -6.40 2.86
CA GLU A 56 -6.66 -7.11 3.42
C GLU A 56 -6.32 -8.59 3.64
N SER A 57 -7.21 -9.30 4.33
CA SER A 57 -7.12 -10.75 4.50
C SER A 57 -8.19 -11.44 3.68
N VAL A 58 -7.77 -12.20 2.67
CA VAL A 58 -8.69 -12.85 1.71
C VAL A 58 -8.09 -14.16 1.20
N GLY A 59 -8.92 -15.19 1.01
CA GLY A 59 -8.49 -16.45 0.40
C GLY A 59 -7.39 -17.19 1.17
N GLY A 60 -7.25 -16.96 2.49
CA GLY A 60 -6.19 -17.54 3.31
C GLY A 60 -4.86 -16.75 3.29
N GLU A 61 -4.82 -15.63 2.58
CA GLU A 61 -3.69 -14.71 2.56
C GLU A 61 -3.98 -13.50 3.44
N GLU A 62 -2.96 -12.97 4.13
CA GLU A 62 -3.08 -11.81 5.01
C GLU A 62 -2.21 -10.66 4.54
N ASN A 63 -2.70 -9.44 4.73
CA ASN A 63 -2.03 -8.19 4.37
C ASN A 63 -1.64 -8.15 2.90
N VAL A 64 -2.56 -8.62 2.05
CA VAL A 64 -2.39 -8.65 0.61
C VAL A 64 -3.23 -7.59 -0.07
N PHE A 65 -2.84 -7.17 -1.25
CA PHE A 65 -3.67 -6.39 -2.17
C PHE A 65 -3.38 -6.82 -3.60
N MET A 66 -4.33 -6.56 -4.49
CA MET A 66 -4.11 -6.71 -5.92
C MET A 66 -3.67 -5.39 -6.52
N ALA A 67 -2.85 -5.44 -7.55
CA ALA A 67 -2.38 -4.25 -8.24
C ALA A 67 -2.34 -4.40 -9.74
N MET A 68 -2.57 -3.27 -10.41
CA MET A 68 -2.17 -3.02 -11.79
C MET A 68 -0.77 -2.40 -11.78
N LEU A 69 0.16 -3.03 -12.48
CA LEU A 69 1.56 -2.61 -12.60
C LEU A 69 1.72 -1.58 -13.71
N GLU A 70 2.51 -0.55 -13.44
CA GLU A 70 2.92 0.40 -14.46
C GLU A 70 3.84 -0.27 -15.50
N CYS A 71 3.67 0.11 -16.76
CA CYS A 71 4.30 -0.56 -17.89
C CYS A 71 5.84 -0.50 -17.92
N ALA A 72 6.43 0.59 -17.42
CA ALA A 72 7.87 0.86 -17.51
C ALA A 72 8.65 0.58 -16.21
N THR A 73 8.05 -0.15 -15.26
CA THR A 73 8.69 -0.42 -13.97
C THR A 73 9.49 -1.71 -13.98
N VAL A 74 10.26 -1.90 -12.91
CA VAL A 74 10.84 -3.20 -12.56
C VAL A 74 9.72 -4.24 -12.61
N GLN A 75 9.85 -5.22 -13.52
CA GLN A 75 8.88 -6.28 -13.66
C GLN A 75 9.29 -7.41 -12.71
N PRO A 76 8.48 -7.74 -11.70
CA PRO A 76 8.79 -8.84 -10.82
C PRO A 76 8.58 -10.13 -11.62
N THR A 77 9.67 -10.83 -11.92
CA THR A 77 9.61 -12.07 -12.71
C THR A 77 9.23 -13.21 -11.78
N ASN A 78 8.18 -13.97 -12.13
CA ASN A 78 7.91 -15.28 -11.53
C ASN A 78 8.91 -16.28 -12.12
N THR A 79 10.20 -16.09 -11.87
CA THR A 79 11.18 -17.07 -12.31
C THR A 79 11.27 -18.11 -11.21
N GLU A 80 10.53 -19.21 -11.35
CA GLU A 80 10.64 -20.42 -10.50
C GLU A 80 12.06 -21.03 -10.48
N ALA A 81 13.06 -20.38 -11.11
CA ALA A 81 14.41 -20.87 -11.30
C ALA A 81 15.53 -19.94 -10.77
N ALA A 82 15.23 -18.87 -10.01
CA ALA A 82 16.28 -17.97 -9.51
C ALA A 82 16.12 -17.57 -8.04
N GLN A 83 16.71 -18.42 -7.19
CA GLN A 83 17.37 -18.11 -5.91
C GLN A 83 16.50 -17.90 -4.65
N ASP A 84 17.05 -18.39 -3.54
CA ASP A 84 16.42 -18.78 -2.28
C ASP A 84 15.91 -17.66 -1.36
N GLU A 85 15.74 -16.43 -1.88
CA GLU A 85 15.25 -15.30 -1.08
C GLU A 85 14.16 -14.54 -1.87
N PRO A 86 13.00 -14.24 -1.27
CA PRO A 86 11.99 -13.47 -1.95
C PRO A 86 12.41 -12.00 -2.09
N GLU A 87 12.57 -11.52 -3.32
CA GLU A 87 12.88 -10.11 -3.61
C GLU A 87 11.79 -9.19 -3.02
N ILE A 88 12.20 -8.29 -2.12
CA ILE A 88 11.34 -7.23 -1.59
C ILE A 88 11.41 -6.06 -2.56
N PHE A 89 10.25 -5.65 -3.06
CA PHE A 89 10.07 -4.45 -3.87
C PHE A 89 9.44 -3.34 -3.04
N TYR A 90 9.46 -2.12 -3.58
CA TYR A 90 8.84 -0.95 -2.97
C TYR A 90 7.76 -0.42 -3.91
N ALA A 91 6.49 -0.50 -3.48
CA ALA A 91 5.33 -0.08 -4.26
C ALA A 91 4.94 1.37 -3.94
N GLU A 92 5.05 2.26 -4.90
CA GLU A 92 4.37 3.56 -4.88
C GLU A 92 2.90 3.34 -5.23
N ILE A 93 2.01 3.58 -4.27
CA ILE A 93 0.56 3.37 -4.40
C ILE A 93 -0.10 4.57 -5.09
N ASP A 94 -0.90 4.30 -6.11
CA ASP A 94 -1.68 5.26 -6.90
C ASP A 94 -0.90 6.51 -7.33
N PRO A 95 0.20 6.36 -8.10
CA PRO A 95 0.97 7.51 -8.56
C PRO A 95 0.15 8.39 -9.50
N ASP A 96 0.23 9.71 -9.31
CA ASP A 96 -0.53 10.72 -10.09
C ASP A 96 -0.28 10.64 -11.61
N ASN A 97 0.88 10.12 -12.01
CA ASN A 97 1.33 10.02 -13.41
C ASN A 97 1.51 8.56 -13.88
N PHE A 98 0.62 7.66 -13.46
CA PHE A 98 0.65 6.24 -13.83
C PHE A 98 0.55 6.02 -15.34
N GLN A 99 1.55 5.34 -15.92
CA GLN A 99 1.60 4.99 -17.35
C GLN A 99 1.11 3.57 -17.63
N SER A 100 -0.09 3.46 -18.22
CA SER A 100 -0.72 2.18 -18.58
C SER A 100 -0.68 1.84 -20.07
N ASP A 101 -0.03 2.66 -20.90
CA ASP A 101 -0.22 2.64 -22.36
C ASP A 101 0.56 1.53 -23.09
N CYS A 102 1.04 0.51 -22.38
CA CYS A 102 1.63 -0.67 -22.98
C CYS A 102 0.58 -1.73 -23.32
N ILE A 103 0.95 -2.64 -24.22
CA ILE A 103 0.12 -3.80 -24.55
C ILE A 103 0.11 -4.74 -23.33
N GLN A 104 -0.98 -4.73 -22.57
CA GLN A 104 -1.28 -5.71 -21.54
C GLN A 104 -2.23 -6.78 -22.12
N CYS A 105 -2.01 -8.05 -21.76
CA CYS A 105 -2.94 -9.10 -22.15
C CYS A 105 -4.24 -8.99 -21.32
N MET A 106 -5.35 -9.52 -21.84
CA MET A 106 -6.67 -9.42 -21.16
C MET A 106 -6.80 -10.28 -19.90
N ALA A 107 -5.80 -11.12 -19.57
CA ALA A 107 -5.85 -11.98 -18.41
C ALA A 107 -5.46 -11.20 -17.14
N ILE A 108 -6.16 -11.47 -16.05
CA ILE A 108 -5.96 -10.81 -14.76
C ILE A 108 -5.83 -11.85 -13.65
N VAL A 109 -5.10 -11.53 -12.57
CA VAL A 109 -4.99 -12.44 -11.44
C VAL A 109 -6.38 -12.65 -10.84
N ASN A 110 -6.74 -13.90 -10.56
CA ASN A 110 -7.93 -14.18 -9.78
C ASN A 110 -7.70 -13.72 -8.33
N TYR A 111 -8.42 -12.68 -7.93
CA TYR A 111 -8.36 -12.10 -6.59
C TYR A 111 -9.77 -11.88 -6.07
N GLN A 112 -10.02 -12.32 -4.84
CA GLN A 112 -11.35 -12.27 -4.22
C GLN A 112 -11.53 -11.05 -3.29
N GLY A 113 -10.49 -10.23 -3.15
CA GLY A 113 -10.47 -9.07 -2.27
C GLY A 113 -10.94 -7.78 -2.94
N GLU A 114 -11.19 -6.77 -2.12
CA GLU A 114 -11.70 -5.46 -2.54
C GLU A 114 -10.59 -4.42 -2.77
N LYS A 115 -9.40 -4.61 -2.17
CA LYS A 115 -8.27 -3.67 -2.24
C LYS A 115 -7.46 -3.88 -3.49
N GLN A 116 -7.60 -2.93 -4.40
CA GLN A 116 -6.94 -2.91 -5.69
C GLN A 116 -6.34 -1.53 -5.94
N TYR A 117 -5.08 -1.49 -6.36
CA TYR A 117 -4.35 -0.23 -6.58
C TYR A 117 -3.64 -0.20 -7.93
N LYS A 118 -3.36 1.00 -8.42
CA LYS A 118 -2.33 1.19 -9.45
C LYS A 118 -0.99 1.34 -8.73
N ILE A 119 0.04 0.61 -9.12
CA ILE A 119 1.33 0.74 -8.44
C ILE A 119 2.49 0.92 -9.41
N ARG A 120 3.44 1.76 -9.00
CA ARG A 120 4.78 1.82 -9.61
C ARG A 120 5.76 1.07 -8.70
N LEU A 121 6.43 0.05 -9.23
CA LEU A 121 7.42 -0.73 -8.49
C LEU A 121 8.82 -0.13 -8.61
N HIS A 122 9.50 -0.07 -7.47
CA HIS A 122 10.87 0.37 -7.32
C HIS A 122 11.70 -0.71 -6.63
N GLN A 123 12.98 -0.89 -7.03
CA GLN A 123 13.93 -1.76 -6.32
C GLN A 123 14.40 -1.15 -4.99
N VAL A 124 14.46 0.17 -4.93
CA VAL A 124 14.85 0.95 -3.75
C VAL A 124 13.84 2.07 -3.60
N CYS A 125 13.37 2.33 -2.38
CA CYS A 125 12.55 3.50 -2.13
C CYS A 125 13.44 4.75 -2.08
N ASN A 126 13.60 5.43 -3.22
CA ASN A 126 14.25 6.73 -3.26
C ASN A 126 13.23 7.79 -2.83
N THR A 127 13.35 8.25 -1.58
CA THR A 127 12.65 9.43 -1.08
C THR A 127 13.31 10.69 -1.63
N THR A 128 13.29 10.90 -2.95
CA THR A 128 13.66 12.21 -3.49
C THR A 128 12.46 13.13 -3.36
N SER A 129 12.36 13.81 -2.22
CA SER A 129 11.67 15.08 -2.13
C SER A 129 12.36 16.02 -3.12
N THR A 130 11.73 16.25 -4.26
CA THR A 130 12.14 17.38 -5.11
C THR A 130 11.57 18.60 -4.41
N GLU A 131 12.36 19.17 -3.49
CA GLU A 131 12.18 20.57 -3.11
C GLU A 131 12.56 21.39 -4.35
N GLU A 132 11.59 22.15 -4.88
CA GLU A 132 11.81 23.20 -5.89
C GLU A 132 12.69 24.33 -5.34
#